data_AF-A0A7Y6I6A7-F1
#
_entry.id   AF-A0A7Y6I6A7-F1
#
_cell.length_a   1.000
_cell.length_b   1.000
_cell.length_c   1.000
_cell.angle_alpha   90.00
_cell.angle_beta   90.00
_cell.angle_gamma   90.00
#
_symmetry.space_group_name_H-M   'P 1'
#
loop_
_entity.id
_entity.type
_entity.pdbx_description
1 polymer ?
#
loop_
_entity_poly.entity_id
_entity_poly.type
_entity_poly.pdbx_seq_one_letter_code
_entity_poly.pdbx_strand_id
1 'polypeptide(L)'
;MRRPPARRPARRPADPAPITAHAVVLETDARALAECAERLREISERLEAGGVAPRWLRHAVNAHLAACTTAAADLTTAAAHLRHYADSVRPAAH
;
A
#
# COMPACT_ATOMS: atom_id res chain seq x y z
N MET A 1 -54.46 -0.87 -16.28
CA MET A 1 -53.64 -0.21 -15.24
C MET A 1 -52.24 -0.81 -15.25
N ARG A 2 -51.21 -0.09 -15.72
CA ARG A 2 -49.82 -0.57 -15.73
C ARG A 2 -49.15 -0.21 -14.40
N ARG A 3 -48.57 -1.20 -13.70
CA ARG A 3 -47.76 -0.98 -12.50
C ARG A 3 -46.51 -0.14 -12.85
N PRO A 4 -46.15 0.88 -12.07
CA PRO A 4 -44.89 1.59 -12.26
C PRO A 4 -43.70 0.66 -11.98
N PRO A 5 -42.55 0.84 -12.65
CA PRO A 5 -41.37 0.03 -12.39
C PRO A 5 -40.90 0.20 -10.95
N ALA A 6 -40.57 -0.90 -10.29
CA ALA A 6 -39.98 -0.89 -8.96
C ALA A 6 -38.69 -0.05 -9.01
N ARG A 7 -38.69 1.04 -8.25
CA ARG A 7 -37.53 1.89 -8.04
C ARG A 7 -36.40 0.99 -7.53
N ARG A 8 -35.32 0.82 -8.30
CA ARG A 8 -34.11 0.13 -7.85
C ARG A 8 -33.74 0.73 -6.48
N PRO A 9 -33.49 -0.07 -5.43
CA PRO A 9 -33.08 0.48 -4.16
C PRO A 9 -31.84 1.34 -4.43
N ALA A 10 -31.90 2.61 -4.06
CA ALA A 10 -30.76 3.50 -4.15
C ALA A 10 -29.60 2.79 -3.43
N ARG A 11 -28.53 2.47 -4.18
CA ARG A 11 -27.32 1.89 -3.61
C ARG A 11 -26.91 2.82 -2.49
N ARG A 12 -27.05 2.38 -1.23
CA ARG A 12 -26.67 3.19 -0.06
C ARG A 12 -25.25 3.69 -0.33
N PRO A 13 -24.94 4.99 -0.20
CA PRO A 13 -23.57 5.44 -0.31
C PRO A 13 -22.77 4.59 0.68
N ALA A 14 -21.81 3.83 0.16
CA ALA A 14 -20.91 3.08 1.01
C ALA A 14 -20.20 4.12 1.88
N ASP A 15 -20.25 3.94 3.19
CA ASP A 15 -19.47 4.79 4.10
C ASP A 15 -18.01 4.74 3.62
N PRO A 16 -17.39 5.87 3.23
CA PRO A 16 -16.02 5.88 2.77
C PRO A 16 -15.02 5.67 3.91
N ALA A 17 -15.43 5.79 5.18
CA ALA A 17 -14.52 5.74 6.33
C ALA A 17 -13.68 4.45 6.43
N PRO A 18 -14.24 3.22 6.25
CA PRO A 18 -13.44 2.01 6.25
C PRO A 18 -12.42 1.95 5.10
N ILE A 19 -12.76 2.49 3.92
CA ILE A 19 -11.87 2.53 2.76
C ILE A 19 -10.70 3.48 3.04
N THR A 20 -10.99 4.66 3.59
CA THR A 20 -9.94 5.61 4.00
C THR A 20 -9.06 5.03 5.12
N ALA A 21 -9.64 4.36 6.11
CA ALA A 21 -8.88 3.72 7.18
C ALA A 21 -7.93 2.64 6.63
N HIS A 22 -8.41 1.83 5.67
CA HIS A 22 -7.56 0.83 5.04
C HIS A 22 -6.41 1.46 4.23
N ALA A 23 -6.66 2.55 3.49
CA ALA A 23 -5.60 3.28 2.78
C ALA A 23 -4.49 3.77 3.72
N VAL A 24 -4.84 4.23 4.93
CA VAL A 24 -3.87 4.65 5.95
C VAL A 24 -3.02 3.48 6.45
N VAL A 25 -3.62 2.29 6.61
CA VAL A 25 -2.86 1.07 6.97
C VAL A 25 -1.84 0.74 5.88
N LEU A 26 -2.25 0.74 4.60
CA LEU A 26 -1.34 0.44 3.48
C LEU A 26 -0.18 1.44 3.40
N GLU A 27 -0.42 2.72 3.66
CA GLU A 27 0.65 3.73 3.72
C GLU A 27 1.61 3.51 4.89
N THR A 28 1.08 3.05 6.03
CA THR A 28 1.89 2.72 7.21
C THR A 28 2.76 1.51 6.92
N ASP A 29 2.21 0.48 6.29
CA ASP A 29 2.94 -0.72 5.88
C ASP A 29 4.01 -0.39 4.83
N ALA A 30 3.68 0.47 3.86
CA ALA A 30 4.65 0.95 2.86
C ALA A 30 5.84 1.68 3.51
N ARG A 31 5.58 2.53 4.51
CA ARG A 31 6.62 3.22 5.27
C ARG A 31 7.47 2.23 6.07
N ALA A 32 6.85 1.27 6.74
CA ALA A 32 7.56 0.24 7.50
C ALA A 32 8.48 -0.59 6.60
N LEU A 33 8.05 -0.93 5.39
CA LEU A 33 8.88 -1.63 4.41
C LEU A 33 10.06 -0.77 3.92
N ALA A 34 9.84 0.52 3.68
CA ALA A 34 10.93 1.43 3.31
C ALA A 34 11.97 1.53 4.43
N GLU A 35 11.55 1.70 5.68
CA GLU A 35 12.46 1.70 6.83
C GLU A 35 13.21 0.37 6.99
N CYS A 36 12.54 -0.76 6.76
CA CYS A 36 13.18 -2.06 6.78
C CYS A 36 14.27 -2.18 5.71
N ALA A 37 13.99 -1.69 4.50
CA ALA A 37 14.96 -1.68 3.41
C ALA A 37 16.18 -0.81 3.73
N GLU A 38 16.01 0.37 4.33
CA GLU A 38 17.15 1.21 4.73
C GLU A 38 18.01 0.53 5.80
N ARG A 39 17.40 -0.03 6.86
CA ARG A 39 18.14 -0.78 7.90
C ARG A 39 18.93 -1.94 7.30
N LEU A 40 18.35 -2.63 6.32
CA LEU A 40 19.02 -3.73 5.64
C LEU A 40 20.21 -3.26 4.78
N ARG A 41 20.10 -2.09 4.13
CA ARG A 41 21.24 -1.48 3.42
C ARG A 41 22.38 -1.15 4.37
N GLU A 42 22.08 -0.51 5.50
CA GLU A 42 23.08 -0.18 6.51
C GLU A 42 23.80 -1.44 7.03
N ILE A 43 23.05 -2.51 7.31
CA ILE A 43 23.63 -3.79 7.72
C ILE A 43 24.52 -4.35 6.61
N SER A 44 24.06 -4.33 5.36
CA SER A 44 24.84 -4.82 4.22
C SER A 44 26.14 -4.05 4.03
N GLU A 45 26.10 -2.72 4.08
CA GLU A 45 27.28 -1.85 3.95
C GLU A 45 28.31 -2.13 5.04
N ARG A 46 27.85 -2.31 6.29
CA ARG A 46 28.72 -2.68 7.41
C ARG A 46 29.37 -4.05 7.21
N LEU A 47 28.64 -5.02 6.68
CA LEU A 47 29.16 -6.36 6.40
C LEU A 47 30.18 -6.36 5.25
N GLU A 48 29.94 -5.56 4.21
CA GLU A 48 30.89 -5.37 3.10
C GLU A 48 32.17 -4.66 3.56
N ALA A 49 32.04 -3.60 4.38
CA ALA A 49 33.19 -2.88 4.94
C ALA A 49 34.07 -3.78 5.82
N GLY A 50 33.47 -4.78 6.49
CA GLY A 50 34.21 -5.79 7.25
C GLY A 50 34.93 -6.83 6.39
N GLY A 51 34.68 -6.89 5.08
CA GLY A 51 35.28 -7.88 4.17
C GLY A 51 34.82 -9.32 4.39
N VAL A 52 33.79 -9.54 5.22
CA VAL A 52 33.34 -10.88 5.65
C VAL A 52 32.12 -11.37 4.86
N ALA A 53 31.48 -10.52 4.06
CA ALA A 53 30.22 -10.83 3.40
C ALA A 53 30.38 -11.83 2.24
N PRO A 54 29.79 -13.04 2.33
CA PRO A 54 29.78 -13.99 1.22
C PRO A 54 28.95 -13.47 0.04
N ARG A 55 29.30 -13.87 -1.19
CA ARG A 55 28.58 -13.44 -2.40
C ARG A 55 27.09 -13.80 -2.40
N TRP A 56 26.72 -14.94 -1.82
CA TRP A 56 25.32 -15.36 -1.71
C TRP A 56 24.52 -14.42 -0.80
N LEU A 57 25.14 -13.85 0.23
CA LEU A 57 24.49 -12.92 1.16
C LEU A 57 24.16 -11.60 0.44
N ARG A 58 25.11 -11.05 -0.33
CA ARG A 58 24.85 -9.88 -1.19
C ARG A 58 23.66 -10.10 -2.11
N HIS A 59 23.59 -11.26 -2.75
CA HIS A 59 22.49 -11.55 -3.66
C HIS A 59 21.15 -11.63 -2.93
N ALA A 60 21.10 -12.31 -1.78
CA ALA A 60 19.90 -12.40 -0.95
C ALA A 60 19.43 -11.03 -0.44
N VAL A 61 20.35 -10.20 0.04
CA VAL A 61 20.06 -8.82 0.47
C VAL A 61 19.49 -8.00 -0.69
N ASN A 62 20.15 -8.02 -1.85
CA ASN A 62 19.68 -7.25 -3.02
C ASN A 62 18.30 -7.70 -3.49
N ALA A 63 18.03 -9.01 -3.48
CA ALA A 63 16.72 -9.55 -3.82
C ALA A 63 15.65 -9.08 -2.81
N HIS A 64 15.98 -9.09 -1.51
CA HIS A 64 15.05 -8.63 -0.47
C HIS A 64 14.81 -7.12 -0.54
N LEU A 65 15.84 -6.30 -0.79
CA LEU A 65 15.69 -4.86 -1.02
C LEU A 65 14.76 -4.57 -2.20
N ALA A 66 14.96 -5.26 -3.33
CA ALA A 66 14.09 -5.12 -4.49
C ALA A 66 12.63 -5.50 -4.18
N ALA A 67 12.43 -6.58 -3.42
CA ALA A 67 11.11 -7.00 -2.98
C ALA A 67 10.44 -5.96 -2.06
N CYS A 68 11.16 -5.43 -1.06
CA CYS A 68 10.64 -4.39 -0.16
C CYS A 68 10.30 -3.10 -0.92
N THR A 69 11.15 -2.66 -1.85
CA THR A 69 10.87 -1.48 -2.68
C THR A 69 9.64 -1.69 -3.56
N THR A 70 9.50 -2.86 -4.19
CA THR A 70 8.34 -3.20 -5.02
C THR A 70 7.06 -3.22 -4.18
N ALA A 71 7.07 -3.93 -3.05
CA ALA A 71 5.91 -4.04 -2.18
C ALA A 71 5.51 -2.66 -1.60
N ALA A 72 6.46 -1.82 -1.21
CA ALA A 72 6.17 -0.45 -0.75
C ALA A 72 5.51 0.40 -1.84
N ALA A 73 5.96 0.28 -3.09
CA ALA A 73 5.37 0.98 -4.23
C ALA A 73 3.94 0.48 -4.53
N ASP A 74 3.73 -0.83 -4.47
CA ASP A 74 2.41 -1.45 -4.68
C ASP A 74 1.41 -1.01 -3.61
N LEU A 75 1.82 -1.03 -2.33
CA LEU A 75 1.00 -0.57 -1.21
C LEU A 75 0.66 0.92 -1.33
N THR A 76 1.64 1.75 -1.71
CA THR A 76 1.41 3.19 -1.95
C THR A 76 0.40 3.42 -3.08
N THR A 77 0.54 2.66 -4.17
CA THR A 77 -0.38 2.72 -5.32
C THR A 77 -1.79 2.28 -4.93
N ALA A 78 -1.91 1.18 -4.19
CA ALA A 78 -3.19 0.69 -3.69
C ALA A 78 -3.86 1.70 -2.74
N ALA A 79 -3.09 2.32 -1.82
CA ALA A 79 -3.61 3.37 -0.96
C ALA A 79 -4.14 4.57 -1.76
N ALA A 80 -3.42 5.01 -2.79
CA ALA A 80 -3.84 6.09 -3.67
C ALA A 80 -5.15 5.75 -4.40
N HIS A 81 -5.28 4.52 -4.92
CA HIS A 81 -6.53 4.06 -5.55
C HIS A 81 -7.70 4.03 -4.56
N LEU A 82 -7.49 3.57 -3.34
CA LEU A 82 -8.54 3.55 -2.30
C LEU A 82 -8.97 4.97 -1.92
N ARG A 83 -8.05 5.92 -1.80
CA ARG A 83 -8.37 7.33 -1.55
C ARG A 83 -9.20 7.91 -2.68
N HIS A 84 -8.77 7.71 -3.93
CA HIS A 84 -9.50 8.17 -5.10
C HIS A 84 -10.92 7.59 -5.15
N TYR A 85 -11.05 6.29 -4.86
CA TYR A 85 -12.35 5.63 -4.78
C TYR A 85 -13.21 6.20 -3.65
N ALA A 86 -12.66 6.40 -2.45
CA ALA A 86 -13.36 6.99 -1.31
C ALA A 86 -13.88 8.41 -1.62
N ASP A 87 -13.10 9.21 -2.33
CA ASP A 87 -13.52 10.56 -2.75
C ASP A 87 -14.62 10.49 -3.82
N SER A 88 -14.58 9.52 -4.74
CA SER A 88 -15.61 9.34 -5.77
C SER A 88 -16.97 8.91 -5.23
N VAL A 89 -17.01 8.23 -4.08
CA VAL A 89 -18.24 7.75 -3.44
C VAL A 89 -18.74 8.67 -2.32
N ARG A 90 -17.97 9.69 -1.94
CA ARG A 90 -18.41 10.69 -0.96
C ARG A 90 -19.54 11.52 -1.58
N PRO A 91 -20.76 11.51 -1.02
CA PRO A 91 -21.85 12.32 -1.55
C PRO A 91 -21.49 13.80 -1.44
N ALA A 92 -21.77 14.58 -2.50
CA ALA A 92 -21.65 16.03 -2.45
C ALA A 92 -22.50 16.56 -1.29
N ALA A 93 -21.89 17.30 -0.37
CA ALA A 93 -22.63 18.02 0.65
C ALA A 93 -23.42 19.14 -0.05
N HIS A 94 -24.73 18.91 -0.25
CA HIS A 94 -25.70 19.92 -0.67
C HIS A 94 -26.69 20.16 0.47
#